data_AF-A0A2G8E3U6-F1
#
_entry.id   AF-A0A2G8E3U6-F1
#
_cell.length_a   1.000
_cell.length_b   1.000
_cell.length_c   1.000
_cell.angle_alpha   90.00
_cell.angle_beta   90.00
_cell.angle_gamma   90.00
#
_symmetry.space_group_name_H-M   'P 1'
#
loop_
_entity.id
_entity.type
_entity.pdbx_description
1 polymer ?
#
loop_
_entity_poly.entity_id
_entity_poly.type
_entity_poly.pdbx_seq_one_letter_code
_entity_poly.pdbx_strand_id
1 'polypeptide(L)'
;MPGDIPALTIVANGSIYTKSGNPAYLAFRFTPEVGSECDHTASLRTLTGRYTGYSICVEVQFTDHQSSEVTTDNWFALSQPATALNYTISTYTRQQIPADRYPLGTQGAIYIP
;
A
#
# COMPACT_ATOMS: atom_id res chain seq x y z
N MET A 1 21.53 10.48 13.26
CA MET A 1 22.06 9.68 12.13
C MET A 1 20.92 8.84 11.58
N PRO A 2 20.80 8.62 10.25
CA PRO A 2 19.85 7.68 9.67
C PRO A 2 20.04 6.27 10.21
N GLY A 3 18.95 5.56 10.47
CA GLY A 3 18.97 4.14 10.85
C GLY A 3 18.94 3.25 9.62
N ASP A 4 19.58 2.08 9.72
CA ASP A 4 19.49 1.05 8.68
C ASP A 4 18.19 0.26 8.84
N ILE A 5 17.33 0.29 7.84
CA ILE A 5 16.10 -0.51 7.79
C ILE A 5 16.28 -1.59 6.72
N PRO A 6 16.26 -2.90 7.10
CA PRO A 6 16.32 -4.00 6.15
C PRO A 6 15.19 -3.94 5.11
N ALA A 7 15.42 -4.57 3.96
CA ALA A 7 14.35 -4.81 2.99
C ALA A 7 13.24 -5.67 3.61
N LEU A 8 12.01 -5.49 3.13
CA LEU A 8 10.81 -6.22 3.55
C LEU A 8 10.48 -6.06 5.04
N THR A 9 10.96 -5.00 5.69
CA THR A 9 10.58 -4.67 7.06
C THR A 9 9.12 -4.21 7.06
N ILE A 10 8.25 -4.92 7.77
CA ILE A 10 6.83 -4.56 7.88
C ILE A 10 6.70 -3.24 8.65
N VAL A 11 6.04 -2.26 8.03
CA VAL A 11 5.80 -0.93 8.62
C VAL A 11 4.32 -0.71 8.96
N ALA A 12 3.40 -1.40 8.27
CA ALA A 12 1.98 -1.34 8.57
C ALA A 12 1.25 -2.60 8.10
N ASN A 13 0.11 -2.89 8.72
CA ASN A 13 -0.87 -3.87 8.26
C ASN A 13 -2.23 -3.19 8.21
N GLY A 14 -3.09 -3.63 7.28
CA GLY A 14 -4.44 -3.09 7.15
C GLY A 14 -5.42 -4.10 6.58
N SER A 15 -6.70 -3.75 6.69
CA SER A 15 -7.80 -4.56 6.18
C SER A 15 -8.91 -3.64 5.66
N ILE A 16 -9.47 -3.98 4.51
CA ILE A 16 -10.71 -3.40 3.97
C ILE A 16 -11.80 -4.45 4.12
N TYR A 17 -12.94 -4.11 4.70
CA TYR A 17 -14.05 -5.04 4.90
C TYR A 17 -15.38 -4.46 4.42
N THR A 18 -16.30 -5.34 4.04
CA THR A 18 -17.66 -4.93 3.69
C THR A 18 -18.46 -4.69 4.97
N LYS A 19 -19.12 -3.52 5.09
CA LYS A 19 -19.94 -3.19 6.26
C LYS A 19 -21.10 -4.18 6.47
N SER A 20 -21.65 -4.72 5.38
CA SER A 20 -22.74 -5.70 5.41
C SER A 20 -22.28 -7.12 5.79
N GLY A 21 -20.97 -7.41 5.72
CA GLY A 21 -20.45 -8.78 5.83
C GLY A 21 -20.74 -9.66 4.61
N ASN A 22 -21.38 -9.12 3.57
CA ASN A 22 -21.60 -9.84 2.32
C ASN A 22 -20.33 -9.79 1.45
N PRO A 23 -19.96 -10.89 0.75
CA PRO A 23 -18.85 -10.87 -0.19
C PRO A 23 -19.06 -9.82 -1.29
N ALA A 24 -18.04 -9.04 -1.59
CA ALA A 24 -18.01 -8.10 -2.71
C ALA A 24 -16.63 -8.08 -3.35
N TYR A 25 -16.52 -7.62 -4.59
CA TYR A 25 -15.22 -7.30 -5.17
C TYR A 25 -14.68 -6.07 -4.44
N LEU A 26 -13.56 -6.24 -3.74
CA LEU A 26 -12.92 -5.16 -3.00
C LEU A 26 -11.75 -4.61 -3.81
N ALA A 27 -11.54 -3.30 -3.73
CA ALA A 27 -10.39 -2.65 -4.32
C ALA A 27 -9.64 -1.80 -3.29
N PHE A 28 -8.33 -1.76 -3.46
CA PHE A 28 -7.38 -0.97 -2.68
C PHE A 28 -6.65 -0.01 -3.61
N ARG A 29 -6.36 1.20 -3.15
CA ARG A 29 -5.29 2.01 -3.72
C ARG A 29 -4.59 2.81 -2.64
N PHE A 30 -3.36 3.24 -2.95
CA PHE A 30 -2.78 4.37 -2.23
C PHE A 30 -3.50 5.66 -2.65
N THR A 31 -3.74 6.55 -1.70
CA THR A 31 -4.36 7.85 -2.02
C THR A 31 -3.33 8.77 -2.70
N PRO A 32 -3.75 9.53 -3.73
CA PRO A 32 -2.86 10.32 -4.58
C PRO A 32 -2.12 11.47 -3.87
N GLU A 33 -2.44 11.77 -2.61
CA GLU A 33 -1.68 12.72 -1.79
C GLU A 33 -0.35 12.16 -1.27
N VAL A 34 -0.06 10.89 -1.53
CA VAL A 34 1.11 10.21 -0.96
C VAL A 34 2.00 9.61 -2.05
N GLY A 35 2.93 10.42 -2.53
CA GLY A 35 4.12 9.94 -3.21
C GLY A 35 4.00 9.63 -4.69
N SER A 36 5.16 9.56 -5.36
CA SER A 36 5.30 8.95 -6.68
C SER A 36 5.58 7.44 -6.57
N GLU A 37 5.33 6.71 -7.65
CA GLU A 37 5.82 5.34 -7.81
C GLU A 37 7.35 5.32 -7.70
N CYS A 38 7.92 4.38 -6.94
CA CYS A 38 9.39 4.31 -6.78
C CYS A 38 10.09 3.73 -8.01
N ASP A 39 9.39 2.88 -8.78
CA ASP A 39 9.94 2.11 -9.89
C ASP A 39 8.83 1.73 -10.90
N HIS A 40 7.92 2.67 -11.18
CA HIS A 40 6.77 2.50 -12.08
C HIS A 40 5.86 1.29 -11.78
N THR A 41 6.00 0.72 -10.59
CA THR A 41 5.21 -0.42 -10.13
C THR A 41 4.11 0.12 -9.24
N ALA A 42 2.86 -0.14 -9.60
CA ALA A 42 1.73 0.41 -8.88
C ALA A 42 1.69 0.00 -7.39
N SER A 43 2.31 -1.14 -7.02
CA SER A 43 2.34 -1.63 -5.63
C SER A 43 3.37 -0.89 -4.77
N LEU A 44 4.23 -0.08 -5.40
CA LEU A 44 5.29 0.68 -4.75
C LEU A 44 4.90 2.15 -4.58
N ARG A 45 5.21 2.73 -3.42
CA ARG A 45 5.04 4.17 -3.16
C ARG A 45 6.22 4.78 -2.45
N THR A 46 6.55 6.00 -2.88
CA THR A 46 7.57 6.84 -2.26
C THR A 46 6.93 7.72 -1.19
N LEU A 47 7.22 7.51 0.08
CA LEU A 47 6.75 8.38 1.15
C LEU A 47 7.83 9.41 1.48
N THR A 48 7.47 10.69 1.49
CA THR A 48 8.40 11.77 1.87
C THR A 48 8.21 12.14 3.34
N GLY A 49 9.32 12.16 4.06
CA GLY A 49 9.37 12.50 5.48
C GLY A 49 9.00 13.96 5.72
N ARG A 50 8.13 14.20 6.69
CA ARG A 50 7.55 15.52 6.98
C ARG A 50 8.59 16.55 7.44
N TYR A 51 9.63 16.12 8.16
CA TYR A 51 10.59 17.04 8.80
C TYR A 51 11.94 17.07 8.11
N THR A 52 12.38 15.95 7.54
CA THR A 52 13.72 15.81 6.95
C THR A 52 13.71 15.88 5.43
N GLY A 53 12.54 15.67 4.80
CA GLY A 53 12.40 15.60 3.33
C GLY A 53 12.99 14.33 2.71
N TYR A 54 13.51 13.40 3.51
CA TYR A 54 14.00 12.12 3.00
C TYR A 54 12.85 11.28 2.47
N SER A 55 13.13 10.44 1.48
CA SER A 55 12.14 9.59 0.86
C SER A 55 12.38 8.14 1.22
N ILE A 56 11.30 7.39 1.43
CA ILE A 56 11.32 5.95 1.65
C ILE A 56 10.42 5.27 0.64
N CYS A 57 10.85 4.14 0.10
CA CYS A 57 10.03 3.32 -0.76
C CYS A 57 9.39 2.18 0.04
N VAL A 58 8.07 2.08 -0.08
CA VAL A 58 7.26 1.01 0.52
C VAL A 58 6.52 0.23 -0.56
N GLU A 59 6.26 -1.04 -0.28
CA GLU A 59 5.48 -1.95 -1.12
C GLU A 59 4.22 -2.38 -0.37
N VAL A 60 3.08 -2.48 -1.05
CA VAL A 60 1.90 -3.20 -0.56
C VAL A 60 1.86 -4.62 -1.10
N GLN A 61 1.58 -5.58 -0.21
CA GLN A 61 1.38 -6.99 -0.53
C GLN A 61 0.03 -7.45 0.03
N PHE A 62 -0.78 -8.11 -0.79
CA PHE A 62 -2.08 -8.65 -0.37
C PHE A 62 -1.91 -10.09 0.11
N THR A 63 -2.44 -10.41 1.28
CA THR A 63 -2.14 -11.68 1.96
C THR A 63 -3.01 -12.84 1.47
N ASP A 64 -4.26 -12.54 1.11
CA ASP A 64 -5.28 -13.59 0.92
C ASP A 64 -5.70 -13.79 -0.54
N HIS A 65 -5.29 -12.90 -1.43
CA HIS A 65 -5.80 -12.87 -2.80
C HIS A 65 -4.76 -12.38 -3.80
N GLN A 66 -4.73 -13.01 -4.98
CA GLN A 66 -4.01 -12.46 -6.13
C GLN A 66 -4.79 -11.24 -6.63
N SER A 67 -4.34 -10.03 -6.28
CA SER A 67 -4.86 -8.81 -6.89
C SER A 67 -4.49 -8.83 -8.37
N SER A 68 -5.45 -9.10 -9.26
CA SER A 68 -5.11 -9.45 -10.65
C SER A 68 -5.06 -8.25 -11.58
N GLU A 69 -5.53 -7.07 -11.19
CA GLU A 69 -5.62 -5.94 -12.12
C GLU A 69 -5.29 -4.62 -11.43
N VAL A 70 -4.27 -3.94 -11.97
CA VAL A 70 -4.04 -2.52 -11.79
C VAL A 70 -4.91 -1.81 -12.82
N THR A 71 -5.99 -1.17 -12.37
CA THR A 71 -6.84 -0.36 -13.26
C THR A 71 -6.13 0.94 -13.69
N THR A 72 -6.71 1.69 -14.62
CA THR A 72 -6.16 2.97 -15.12
C THR A 72 -5.90 4.02 -14.03
N ASP A 73 -6.52 3.88 -12.85
CA ASP A 73 -6.39 4.79 -11.70
C ASP A 73 -5.59 4.19 -10.54
N ASN A 74 -4.71 3.21 -10.82
CA ASN A 74 -3.84 2.55 -9.83
C ASN A 74 -4.61 1.85 -8.69
N TRP A 75 -5.81 1.34 -8.96
CA TRP A 75 -6.51 0.45 -8.04
C TRP A 75 -6.08 -0.99 -8.24
N PHE A 76 -5.87 -1.67 -7.11
CA PHE A 76 -5.74 -3.12 -6.98
C PHE A 76 -7.10 -3.69 -6.65
N ALA A 77 -7.71 -4.40 -7.59
CA ALA A 77 -8.98 -5.08 -7.34
C ALA A 77 -8.78 -6.58 -7.05
N LEU A 78 -9.64 -7.12 -6.20
CA LEU A 78 -9.80 -8.57 -6.05
C LEU A 78 -10.39 -9.18 -7.31
N SER A 79 -9.85 -10.33 -7.72
CA SER A 79 -10.37 -11.14 -8.83
C SER A 79 -11.65 -11.91 -8.48
N GLN A 80 -11.99 -11.99 -7.19
CA GLN A 80 -13.17 -12.69 -6.69
C GLN A 80 -13.78 -11.96 -5.47
N PRO A 81 -15.10 -12.12 -5.21
CA PRO A 81 -15.73 -11.51 -4.05
C PRO A 81 -15.15 -12.03 -2.73
N ALA A 82 -14.94 -11.12 -1.77
CA ALA A 82 -14.52 -11.45 -0.42
C ALA A 82 -15.21 -10.53 0.61
N THR A 83 -15.24 -10.96 1.87
CA THR A 83 -15.74 -10.12 2.97
C THR A 83 -14.67 -9.15 3.49
N ALA A 84 -13.39 -9.48 3.25
CA ALA A 84 -12.26 -8.66 3.61
C ALA A 84 -11.12 -8.77 2.58
N LEU A 85 -10.30 -7.72 2.50
CA LEU A 85 -9.05 -7.64 1.77
C LEU A 85 -7.96 -7.22 2.76
N ASN A 86 -7.10 -8.16 3.13
CA ASN A 86 -5.98 -7.90 4.02
C ASN A 86 -4.70 -7.56 3.23
N TYR A 87 -3.94 -6.61 3.76
CA TYR A 87 -2.71 -6.16 3.15
C TYR A 87 -1.63 -5.82 4.18
N THR A 88 -0.39 -6.02 3.77
CA THR A 88 0.82 -5.68 4.50
C THR A 88 1.57 -4.62 3.72
N ILE A 89 2.15 -3.65 4.41
CA ILE A 89 3.02 -2.64 3.82
C ILE A 89 4.40 -2.79 4.43
N SER A 90 5.41 -2.95 3.59
CA SER A 90 6.78 -3.18 3.98
C SER A 90 7.74 -2.25 3.24
N THR A 91 8.97 -2.11 3.73
CA THR A 91 10.04 -1.47 2.97
C THR A 91 10.37 -2.30 1.74
N TYR A 92 10.54 -1.66 0.58
CA TYR A 92 10.85 -2.40 -0.65
C TYR A 92 12.31 -2.89 -0.67
N THR A 93 13.25 -1.96 -0.51
CA THR A 93 14.68 -2.24 -0.44
C THR A 93 15.25 -1.91 0.93
N ARG A 94 16.49 -2.34 1.17
CA ARG A 94 17.27 -1.89 2.33
C ARG A 94 17.52 -0.39 2.19
N GLN A 95 17.18 0.39 3.20
CA GLN A 95 17.16 1.85 3.14
C GLN A 95 17.75 2.47 4.40
N GLN A 96 18.45 3.58 4.23
CA GLN A 96 19.01 4.39 5.32
C GLN A 96 18.07 5.56 5.58
N ILE A 97 17.33 5.49 6.70
CA ILE A 97 16.16 6.34 6.92
C ILE A 97 16.35 7.14 8.21
N PRO A 98 16.33 8.49 8.18
CA PRO A 98 16.33 9.28 9.41
C PRO A 98 15.01 9.13 10.16
N ALA A 99 15.06 9.31 11.47
CA ALA A 99 13.87 9.41 12.30
C ALA A 99 13.01 10.60 11.80
N ASP A 100 11.84 10.29 11.26
CA ASP A 100 10.90 11.24 10.69
C ASP A 100 9.48 10.65 10.73
N ARG A 101 8.47 11.42 10.28
CA ARG A 101 7.11 10.97 10.06
C ARG A 101 6.85 10.88 8.56
N TYR A 102 6.58 9.67 8.09
CA TYR A 102 6.27 9.37 6.69
C TYR A 102 4.76 9.13 6.58
N PRO A 103 3.96 10.13 6.15
CA PRO A 103 2.52 9.96 6.02
C PRO A 103 2.21 8.92 4.95
N LEU A 104 1.23 8.08 5.25
CA LEU A 104 0.74 7.03 4.36
C LEU A 104 -0.77 7.08 4.33
N GLY A 105 -1.33 7.13 3.12
CA GLY A 105 -2.77 7.18 2.90
C GLY A 105 -3.20 6.04 1.99
N THR A 106 -4.27 5.36 2.38
CA THR A 106 -4.85 4.24 1.65
C THR A 106 -6.35 4.46 1.51
N GLN A 107 -6.92 3.91 0.44
CA GLN A 107 -8.34 3.96 0.18
C GLN A 107 -8.84 2.56 -0.19
N GLY A 108 -10.00 2.21 0.35
CA GLY A 108 -10.76 1.03 -0.03
C GLY A 108 -12.05 1.41 -0.76
N ALA A 109 -12.47 0.58 -1.71
CA ALA A 109 -13.74 0.72 -2.39
C ALA A 109 -14.35 -0.64 -2.73
N ILE A 110 -15.65 -0.65 -3.04
CA ILE A 110 -16.28 -1.76 -3.74
C ILE A 110 -16.02 -1.56 -5.23
N TYR A 111 -15.48 -2.58 -5.88
CA TYR A 111 -15.25 -2.63 -7.32
C TYR A 111 -16.45 -3.30 -8.01
N ILE A 112 -16.82 -2.80 -9.18
CA ILE A 112 -17.84 -3.42 -10.03
C ILE A 112 -17.13 -3.67 -11.37
N PRO A 113 -16.74 -4.92 -11.67
CA PRO A 113 -16.05 -5.27 -12.91
C PRO A 113 -16.92 -5.06 -14.16
#